data_AF-N1MFZ5-F1
#
_entry.id   AF-N1MFZ5-F1
#
_cell.length_a   1.000
_cell.length_b   1.000
_cell.length_c   1.000
_cell.angle_alpha   90.00
_cell.angle_beta   90.00
_cell.angle_gamma   90.00
#
_symmetry.space_group_name_H-M   'P 1'
#
loop_
_entity.id
_entity.type
_entity.pdbx_description
1 polymer ?
#
loop_
_entity_poly.entity_id
_entity_poly.type
_entity_poly.pdbx_seq_one_letter_code
_entity_poly.pdbx_strand_id
1 'polypeptide(L)' 'MAVTDYHSLAAQARTDADAATLANVRDRCLRAEAAWLAMAQRQDLTDTARARRENAAADARAERLADAAE' A
#
# COMPACT_ATOMS: atom_id res chain seq x y z
N MET A 1 15.18 -5.48 -4.19
CA MET A 1 14.15 -5.10 -5.19
C MET A 1 13.28 -4.04 -4.54
N ALA A 2 13.04 -2.92 -5.21
CA ALA A 2 12.14 -1.89 -4.69
C ALA A 2 10.71 -2.45 -4.60
N VAL A 3 10.01 -2.18 -3.50
CA VAL A 3 8.58 -2.47 -3.39
C VAL A 3 7.84 -1.64 -4.43
N THR A 4 6.93 -2.26 -5.17
CA THR A 4 6.12 -1.58 -6.18
C THR A 4 5.17 -0.60 -5.50
N ASP A 5 5.18 0.67 -5.91
CA ASP A 5 4.22 1.66 -5.46
C ASP A 5 2.93 1.58 -6.30
N TYR A 6 1.95 0.85 -5.78
CA TYR A 6 0.66 0.66 -6.44
C TYR A 6 -0.20 1.93 -6.50
N HIS A 7 -0.03 2.88 -5.57
CA HIS A 7 -0.74 4.16 -5.61
C HIS A 7 -0.25 5.01 -6.78
N SER A 8 1.06 5.07 -6.99
CA SER A 8 1.65 5.74 -8.16
C SER A 8 1.19 5.11 -9.49
N LEU A 9 1.10 3.78 -9.57
CA LEU A 9 0.59 3.09 -10.76
C LEU A 9 -0.91 3.38 -11.01
N ALA A 10 -1.73 3.46 -9.95
CA ALA A 10 -3.13 3.84 -10.07
C ALA A 10 -3.28 5.28 -10.59
N ALA A 11 -2.50 6.22 -10.04
CA ALA A 11 -2.52 7.62 -10.47
C ALA A 11 -2.08 7.79 -11.94
N GLN A 12 -1.07 7.03 -12.38
CA GLN A 12 -0.66 7.02 -13.78
C GLN A 12 -1.78 6.48 -14.68
N ALA A 13 -2.40 5.34 -14.31
CA ALA A 13 -3.49 4.77 -15.08
C ALA A 13 -4.69 5.74 -15.18
N ARG A 14 -4.96 6.51 -14.13
CA ARG A 14 -5.99 7.57 -14.17
C ARG A 14 -5.62 8.70 -15.14
N THR A 15 -4.38 9.17 -15.07
CA THR A 15 -3.86 10.19 -16.00
C THR A 15 -3.97 9.72 -17.45
N ASP A 16 -3.64 8.47 -17.72
CA ASP A 16 -3.74 7.87 -19.05
C ASP A 16 -5.20 7.75 -19.51
N ALA A 17 -6.13 7.46 -18.59
CA ALA A 17 -7.56 7.43 -18.89
C ALA A 17 -8.08 8.83 -19.27
N ASP A 18 -7.64 9.86 -18.56
CA ASP A 18 -8.02 11.25 -18.81
C ASP A 18 -7.45 11.77 -20.15
N ALA A 19 -6.28 11.29 -20.56
CA ALA A 19 -5.65 11.61 -21.84
C ALA A 19 -6.19 10.79 -23.03
N ALA A 20 -6.92 9.70 -22.79
CA ALA A 20 -7.37 8.80 -23.83
C ALA A 20 -8.46 9.42 -24.72
N THR A 21 -8.21 9.42 -26.03
CA THR A 21 -9.17 9.91 -27.04
C THR A 21 -10.15 8.84 -27.51
N LEU A 22 -9.85 7.56 -27.26
CA LEU A 22 -10.70 6.42 -27.61
C LEU A 22 -11.33 5.83 -26.35
N ALA A 23 -12.64 5.59 -26.39
CA ALA A 23 -13.41 5.07 -25.25
C ALA A 23 -12.87 3.71 -24.74
N ASN A 24 -12.53 2.79 -25.65
CA ASN A 24 -11.99 1.49 -25.29
C ASN A 24 -10.62 1.57 -24.56
N VAL A 25 -9.80 2.56 -24.91
CA VAL A 25 -8.51 2.82 -24.24
C VAL A 25 -8.78 3.38 -22.84
N ARG A 26 -9.66 4.38 -22.73
CA ARG A 26 -10.08 4.95 -21.44
C ARG A 26 -10.60 3.86 -20.50
N ASP A 27 -11.50 3.01 -20.97
CA ASP A 27 -12.10 1.94 -20.16
C ASP A 27 -11.06 0.89 -19.73
N ARG A 28 -10.06 0.61 -20.56
CA ARG A 28 -8.92 -0.25 -20.16
C ARG A 28 -8.08 0.43 -19.07
N CYS A 29 -7.79 1.71 -19.19
CA CYS A 29 -7.01 2.46 -18.20
C CYS A 29 -7.75 2.53 -16.85
N LEU A 30 -9.06 2.80 -16.85
CA LEU A 30 -9.88 2.80 -15.62
C LEU A 30 -9.93 1.42 -14.94
N ARG A 31 -9.98 0.33 -15.72
CA ARG A 31 -9.87 -1.03 -15.16
C ARG A 31 -8.49 -1.30 -14.55
N ALA A 32 -7.43 -0.77 -15.16
CA ALA A 32 -6.09 -0.87 -14.61
C ALA A 32 -5.95 -0.07 -13.29
N GLU A 33 -6.46 1.18 -13.24
CA GLU A 33 -6.54 1.99 -12.02
C GLU A 33 -7.24 1.21 -10.90
N ALA A 34 -8.41 0.64 -11.17
CA ALA A 34 -9.15 -0.15 -10.19
C ALA A 34 -8.35 -1.37 -9.67
N ALA A 35 -7.64 -2.07 -10.56
CA ALA A 35 -6.79 -3.19 -10.17
C ALA A 35 -5.60 -2.75 -9.30
N TRP A 36 -4.96 -1.62 -9.63
CA TRP A 36 -3.87 -1.06 -8.84
C TRP A 36 -4.33 -0.57 -7.48
N LEU A 37 -5.48 0.10 -7.39
CA LEU A 37 -6.07 0.50 -6.11
C LEU A 37 -6.38 -0.70 -5.21
N ALA A 38 -6.88 -1.80 -5.79
CA ALA A 38 -7.12 -3.03 -5.03
C ALA A 38 -5.81 -3.64 -4.47
N MET A 39 -4.71 -3.53 -5.21
CA MET A 39 -3.39 -3.98 -4.74
C MET A 39 -2.81 -3.02 -3.70
N ALA A 40 -2.95 -1.71 -3.89
CA ALA A 40 -2.55 -0.69 -2.94
C ALA A 40 -3.25 -0.88 -1.59
N GLN A 41 -4.55 -1.13 -1.60
CA GLN A 41 -5.30 -1.42 -0.37
C GLN A 41 -4.74 -2.65 0.37
N ARG A 42 -4.40 -3.73 -0.36
CA ARG A 42 -3.81 -4.94 0.25
C ARG A 42 -2.42 -4.67 0.83
N GLN A 43 -1.62 -3.86 0.14
CA GLN A 43 -0.32 -3.38 0.60
C GLN A 43 -0.48 -2.58 1.91
N ASP A 44 -1.37 -1.58 1.92
CA ASP A 44 -1.63 -0.72 3.08
C ASP A 44 -2.07 -1.52 4.31
N LEU A 45 -2.95 -2.52 4.12
CA LEU A 45 -3.38 -3.42 5.20
C LEU A 45 -2.22 -4.26 5.74
N THR A 46 -1.36 -4.76 4.86
CA THR A 46 -0.20 -5.57 5.23
C THR A 46 0.82 -4.74 6.01
N ASP A 47 1.10 -3.54 5.53
CA ASP A 47 2.06 -2.62 6.14
C ASP A 47 1.53 -2.12 7.49
N THR A 48 0.24 -1.80 7.59
CA THR A 48 -0.41 -1.47 8.88
C THR A 48 -0.33 -2.63 9.86
N ALA A 49 -0.62 -3.86 9.41
CA ALA A 49 -0.56 -5.04 10.28
C ALA A 49 0.88 -5.35 10.72
N ARG A 50 1.88 -5.10 9.85
CA ARG A 50 3.29 -5.22 10.20
C ARG A 50 3.69 -4.20 11.26
N ALA A 51 3.40 -2.92 11.05
CA ALA A 51 3.70 -1.85 12.00
C ALA A 51 3.09 -2.13 13.38
N ARG A 52 1.85 -2.62 13.44
CA ARG A 52 1.20 -3.03 14.70
C ARG A 52 1.98 -4.12 15.45
N ARG A 53 2.45 -5.15 14.74
CA ARG A 53 3.22 -6.24 15.35
C ARG A 53 4.60 -5.76 15.82
N GLU A 54 5.25 -4.91 15.04
CA GLU A 54 6.56 -4.35 15.37
C GLU A 54 6.46 -3.45 16.61
N ASN A 55 5.43 -2.60 16.71
CA ASN A 55 5.18 -1.79 17.89
C ASN A 55 4.91 -2.67 19.13
N ALA A 56 4.01 -3.65 19.02
CA ALA A 56 3.73 -4.55 20.15
C ALA A 56 4.97 -5.33 20.61
N ALA A 57 5.84 -5.74 19.68
CA ALA A 57 7.09 -6.42 20.02
C ALA A 57 8.11 -5.46 20.67
N ALA A 58 8.15 -4.20 20.25
CA ALA A 58 8.98 -3.16 20.85
C ALA A 58 8.51 -2.84 22.27
N ASP A 59 7.20 -2.68 22.48
CA ASP A 59 6.60 -2.44 23.79
C ASP A 59 6.91 -3.60 24.74
N ALA A 60 6.66 -4.85 24.33
CA ALA A 60 6.98 -6.03 25.13
C ALA A 60 8.48 -6.19 25.42
N ARG A 61 9.36 -5.69 24.54
CA ARG A 61 10.79 -5.66 24.79
C ARG A 61 11.16 -4.58 25.81
N ALA A 62 10.51 -3.42 25.73
CA ALA A 62 10.70 -2.33 26.69
C ALA A 62 10.26 -2.75 28.10
N GLU A 63 9.11 -3.40 28.23
CA GLU A 63 8.61 -3.95 29.50
C GLU A 63 9.61 -4.93 30.12
N ARG A 64 10.07 -5.94 29.37
CA ARG A 64 11.09 -6.90 29.86
C ARG A 64 12.39 -6.26 30.30
N LEU A 65 12.80 -5.15 29.66
CA LEU A 65 14.01 -4.43 30.04
C LEU A 65 13.81 -3.62 31.32
N ALA A 66 12.61 -3.08 31.54
CA ALA A 66 12.25 -2.40 32.78
C ALA A 66 12.21 -3.39 33.95
N ASP A 67 11.54 -4.53 33.80
CA ASP A 67 11.47 -5.58 34.82
C ASP A 67 12.85 -6.14 35.20
N ALA A 68 13.80 -6.18 34.26
CA ALA A 68 15.16 -6.65 34.51
C ALA A 68 16.08 -5.61 35.18
N ALA A 69 15.65 -4.34 35.21
CA ALA A 69 16.40 -3.25 35.81
C ALA A 69 15.98 -2.95 37.27
N GLU A 70 14.86 -3.53 37.72
CA GLU A 70 14.38 -3.54 39.11
C GLU A 70 14.96 -4.72 39.91
#